data_AF-A0A8J3Y920-F1
#
_entry.id   AF-A0A8J3Y920-F1
#
_cell.length_a   1.000
_cell.length_b   1.000
_cell.length_c   1.000
_cell.angle_alpha   90.00
_cell.angle_beta   90.00
_cell.angle_gamma   90.00
#
_symmetry.space_group_name_H-M   'P 1'
#
loop_
_entity.id
_entity.type
_entity.pdbx_description
1 polymer ?
#
loop_
_entity_poly.entity_id
_entity_poly.type
_entity_poly.pdbx_seq_one_letter_code
_entity_poly.pdbx_strand_id
1 'polypeptide(L)'
;MRPDDLHDDENWTGGFYELSLTLEPAGDDLLDRAVRALWRAAGVEGCLARRPDGTFAAVEPGAAALHAHGHLRGRVTLPAGDRVVCGGFVSRFDGADHLELYLPLGALARVDRRIGGFPFDERSGAESLDWRAPIDRWLAAVAAVVHAEVPIRHGLVGFEIDEVDDLGEVPPYTAVLVPSGAGLDHRPAYG
;
A
#
# COMPACT_ATOMS: atom_id res chain seq x y z
N MET A 1 -0.29 22.84 -5.27
CA MET A 1 -0.44 22.33 -3.90
C MET A 1 0.52 21.16 -3.71
N ARG A 2 0.94 20.85 -2.49
CA ARG A 2 1.99 19.84 -2.26
C ARG A 2 1.40 18.42 -2.20
N PRO A 3 2.00 17.41 -2.85
CA PRO A 3 1.50 16.04 -2.84
C PRO A 3 1.64 15.31 -1.49
N ASP A 4 2.39 15.89 -0.55
CA ASP A 4 2.61 15.38 0.81
C ASP A 4 1.81 16.13 1.88
N ASP A 5 0.87 16.99 1.47
CA ASP A 5 -0.03 17.69 2.39
C ASP A 5 -1.21 16.80 2.80
N LEU A 6 -1.21 16.35 4.06
CA LEU A 6 -2.26 15.49 4.62
C LEU A 6 -3.62 16.18 4.74
N HIS A 7 -3.65 17.52 4.75
CA HIS A 7 -4.88 18.31 4.88
C HIS A 7 -5.49 18.73 3.54
N ASP A 8 -4.81 18.43 2.43
CA ASP A 8 -5.34 18.70 1.10
C ASP A 8 -6.17 17.49 0.64
N ASP A 9 -7.49 17.63 0.66
CA ASP A 9 -8.42 16.56 0.31
C ASP A 9 -8.21 16.04 -1.13
N GLU A 10 -7.75 16.90 -2.04
CA GLU A 10 -7.43 16.52 -3.43
C GLU A 10 -6.21 15.58 -3.53
N ASN A 11 -5.39 15.47 -2.48
CA ASN A 11 -4.37 14.43 -2.45
C ASN A 11 -4.97 13.04 -2.24
N TRP A 12 -6.21 12.92 -1.72
CA TRP A 12 -6.81 11.64 -1.35
C TRP A 12 -7.88 11.14 -2.34
N THR A 13 -7.93 11.73 -3.54
CA THR A 13 -8.91 11.39 -4.59
C THR A 13 -8.32 10.46 -5.65
N GLY A 14 -9.17 9.96 -6.55
CA GLY A 14 -8.75 9.21 -7.74
C GLY A 14 -8.45 7.73 -7.51
N GLY A 15 -8.77 7.19 -6.33
CA GLY A 15 -8.46 5.81 -5.95
C GLY A 15 -7.05 5.66 -5.40
N PHE A 16 -6.62 4.43 -5.23
CA PHE A 16 -5.39 4.10 -4.49
C PHE A 16 -4.54 3.08 -5.23
N TYR A 17 -3.22 3.30 -5.20
CA TYR A 17 -2.21 2.33 -5.62
C TYR A 17 -1.59 1.69 -4.39
N GLU A 18 -1.64 0.38 -4.30
CA GLU A 18 -1.62 -0.31 -3.01
C GLU A 18 -0.63 -1.46 -3.00
N LEU A 19 -0.14 -1.76 -1.80
CA LEU A 19 0.42 -3.04 -1.43
C LEU A 19 -0.53 -3.67 -0.41
N SER A 20 -1.12 -4.82 -0.75
CA SER A 20 -1.92 -5.63 0.17
C SER A 20 -1.16 -6.89 0.57
N LEU A 21 -1.06 -7.16 1.87
CA LEU A 21 -0.36 -8.31 2.46
C LEU A 21 -1.35 -9.20 3.20
N THR A 22 -1.49 -10.44 2.76
CA THR A 22 -2.36 -11.43 3.40
C THR A 22 -1.58 -12.19 4.48
N LEU A 23 -2.03 -12.06 5.73
CA LEU A 23 -1.46 -12.71 6.91
C LEU A 23 -2.43 -13.80 7.40
N GLU A 24 -1.97 -15.05 7.45
CA GLU A 24 -2.80 -16.18 7.89
C GLU A 24 -2.02 -17.08 8.86
N PRO A 25 -2.62 -17.48 9.99
CA PRO A 25 -3.94 -17.06 10.48
C PRO A 25 -3.93 -15.60 10.99
N ALA A 26 -5.10 -14.97 10.98
CA ALA A 26 -5.33 -13.66 11.59
C ALA A 26 -4.93 -13.68 13.08
N GLY A 27 -4.35 -12.57 13.56
CA GLY A 27 -3.93 -12.46 14.94
C GLY A 27 -3.24 -11.14 15.26
N ASP A 28 -3.67 -10.48 16.34
CA ASP A 28 -3.24 -9.12 16.65
C ASP A 28 -1.73 -9.00 16.93
N ASP A 29 -1.08 -10.04 17.49
CA ASP A 29 0.38 -10.05 17.69
C ASP A 29 1.15 -10.19 16.36
N LEU A 30 0.59 -10.90 15.39
CA LEU A 30 1.16 -11.02 14.05
C LEU A 30 0.97 -9.70 13.29
N LEU A 31 -0.25 -9.16 13.33
CA LEU A 31 -0.62 -7.89 12.73
C LEU A 31 0.20 -6.73 13.31
N ASP A 32 0.39 -6.64 14.62
CA ASP A 32 1.18 -5.55 15.24
C ASP A 32 2.62 -5.54 14.72
N ARG A 33 3.26 -6.71 14.65
CA ARG A 33 4.59 -6.87 14.07
C ARG A 33 4.61 -6.51 12.59
N ALA A 34 3.62 -6.96 11.82
CA ALA A 34 3.51 -6.67 10.38
C ALA A 34 3.34 -5.16 10.13
N VAL A 35 2.48 -4.48 10.88
CA VAL A 35 2.25 -3.02 10.76
C VAL A 35 3.52 -2.25 11.06
N ARG A 36 4.22 -2.58 12.14
CA ARG A 36 5.50 -1.93 12.51
C ARG A 36 6.57 -2.17 11.46
N ALA A 37 6.66 -3.40 10.94
CA ALA A 37 7.60 -3.75 9.88
C ALA A 37 7.28 -2.98 8.59
N LEU A 38 6.01 -2.93 8.19
CA LEU A 38 5.53 -2.22 7.00
C LEU A 38 5.82 -0.73 7.08
N TRP A 39 5.46 -0.08 8.20
CA TRP A 39 5.67 1.35 8.40
C TRP A 39 7.15 1.72 8.34
N ARG A 40 8.01 0.91 8.97
CA ARG A 40 9.46 1.09 8.96
C ARG A 40 10.07 0.82 7.57
N ALA A 41 9.69 -0.29 6.93
CA ALA A 41 10.25 -0.71 5.65
C ALA A 41 9.89 0.25 4.51
N ALA A 42 8.67 0.79 4.51
CA ALA A 42 8.26 1.83 3.57
C ALA A 42 8.85 3.22 3.90
N GLY A 43 9.54 3.36 5.04
CA GLY A 43 10.10 4.64 5.48
C GLY A 43 9.04 5.71 5.71
N VAL A 44 7.88 5.30 6.25
CA VAL A 44 6.76 6.24 6.45
C VAL A 44 7.13 7.26 7.53
N GLU A 45 7.07 8.53 7.17
CA GLU A 45 7.29 9.65 8.07
C GLU A 45 5.98 10.04 8.79
N GLY A 46 6.01 9.89 10.11
CA GLY A 46 4.86 10.07 10.97
C GLY A 46 3.92 8.87 10.95
N CYS A 47 3.04 8.79 11.93
CA CYS A 47 1.96 7.82 12.00
C CYS A 47 0.79 8.52 12.66
N LEU A 48 -0.21 8.86 11.85
CA LEU A 48 -1.23 9.84 12.22
C LEU A 48 -2.63 9.26 12.08
N ALA A 49 -3.42 9.37 13.15
CA ALA A 49 -4.84 9.05 13.14
C ALA A 49 -5.66 10.32 12.90
N ARG A 50 -6.64 10.27 11.99
CA ARG A 50 -7.57 11.37 11.78
C ARG A 50 -8.61 11.37 12.91
N ARG A 51 -8.80 12.52 13.55
CA ARG A 51 -9.81 12.73 14.57
C ARG A 51 -11.15 13.14 13.95
N PRO A 52 -12.27 13.00 14.68
CA PRO A 52 -13.59 13.43 14.21
C PRO A 52 -13.67 14.92 13.83
N ASP A 53 -12.84 15.77 14.44
CA ASP A 53 -12.74 17.20 14.14
C ASP A 53 -11.90 17.53 12.88
N GLY A 54 -11.41 16.50 12.17
CA GLY A 54 -10.58 16.63 10.97
C GLY A 54 -9.09 16.88 11.25
N THR A 55 -8.67 16.99 12.50
CA THR A 55 -7.25 17.12 12.88
C THR A 55 -6.54 15.76 12.93
N PHE A 56 -5.21 15.78 12.98
CA PHE A 56 -4.40 14.56 13.10
C PHE A 56 -3.74 14.45 14.47
N ALA A 57 -3.67 13.22 14.99
CA ALA A 57 -2.95 12.88 16.21
C ALA A 57 -1.84 11.88 15.90
N ALA A 58 -0.64 12.11 16.46
CA ALA A 58 0.42 11.11 16.43
C ALA A 58 0.02 9.89 17.27
N VAL A 59 0.21 8.70 16.70
CA VAL A 59 -0.01 7.40 17.34
C VAL A 59 1.15 6.48 17.00
N GLU A 60 1.38 5.46 17.80
CA GLU A 60 2.34 4.40 17.46
C GLU A 60 1.77 3.50 16.37
N PRO A 61 2.55 3.13 15.35
CA PRO A 61 2.10 2.15 14.35
C PRO A 61 1.92 0.79 15.02
N GLY A 62 0.76 0.16 14.81
CA GLY A 62 0.44 -1.14 15.39
C GLY A 62 -1.02 -1.54 15.18
N ALA A 63 -1.33 -2.78 15.55
CA ALA A 63 -2.68 -3.35 15.39
C ALA A 63 -3.72 -2.55 16.18
N ALA A 64 -3.40 -2.17 17.42
CA ALA A 64 -4.30 -1.40 18.28
C ALA A 64 -4.69 -0.05 17.67
N ALA A 65 -3.74 0.63 17.00
CA ALA A 65 -4.00 1.92 16.39
C ALA A 65 -4.88 1.79 15.13
N LEU A 66 -4.66 0.74 14.32
CA LEU A 66 -5.53 0.41 13.20
C LEU A 66 -6.95 0.05 13.65
N HIS A 67 -7.10 -0.80 14.66
CA HIS A 67 -8.42 -1.16 15.19
C HIS A 67 -9.17 0.05 15.78
N ALA A 68 -8.45 0.98 16.42
CA ALA A 68 -9.05 2.16 17.03
C ALA A 68 -9.44 3.25 16.02
N HIS A 69 -8.73 3.36 14.89
CA HIS A 69 -8.83 4.52 13.99
C HIS A 69 -9.20 4.16 12.54
N GLY A 70 -9.22 2.87 12.19
CA GLY A 70 -9.42 2.35 10.83
C GLY A 70 -8.20 2.60 9.94
N HIS A 71 -7.87 3.87 9.71
CA HIS A 71 -6.75 4.27 8.87
C HIS A 71 -5.67 5.00 9.66
N LEU A 72 -4.42 4.64 9.39
CA LEU A 72 -3.24 5.42 9.75
C LEU A 72 -2.75 6.17 8.52
N ARG A 73 -2.26 7.39 8.70
CA ARG A 73 -1.76 8.26 7.63
C ARG A 73 -0.32 8.67 7.88
N GLY A 74 0.42 8.90 6.80
CA GLY A 74 1.81 9.32 6.86
C GLY A 74 2.28 9.88 5.53
N ARG A 75 3.59 9.98 5.37
CA ARG A 75 4.23 10.40 4.13
C ARG A 75 5.32 9.40 3.77
N VAL A 76 5.50 9.15 2.48
CA VAL A 76 6.62 8.35 1.98
C VAL A 76 7.42 9.17 0.97
N THR A 77 8.70 8.84 0.85
CA THR A 77 9.53 9.29 -0.27
C THR A 77 9.53 8.18 -1.32
N LEU A 78 9.00 8.47 -2.50
CA LEU A 78 8.97 7.55 -3.64
C LEU A 78 10.39 7.28 -4.16
N PRO A 79 10.60 6.21 -4.96
CA PRO A 79 11.92 5.91 -5.54
C PRO A 79 12.53 7.04 -6.38
N ALA A 80 11.70 7.89 -6.98
CA ALA A 80 12.14 9.07 -7.73
C ALA A 80 12.58 10.26 -6.85
N GLY A 81 12.34 10.20 -5.54
CA GLY A 81 12.67 11.23 -4.56
C GLY A 81 11.51 12.15 -4.17
N ASP A 82 10.37 12.08 -4.88
CA ASP A 82 9.17 12.84 -4.56
C ASP A 82 8.50 12.34 -3.29
N ARG A 83 7.95 13.27 -2.50
CA ARG A 83 7.19 12.94 -1.28
C ARG A 83 5.71 12.96 -1.56
N VAL A 84 4.98 11.95 -1.09
CA VAL A 84 3.53 11.86 -1.21
C VAL A 84 2.90 11.46 0.12
N VAL A 85 1.63 11.80 0.31
CA VAL A 85 0.82 11.22 1.37
C VAL A 85 0.63 9.72 1.13
N CYS A 86 0.51 8.95 2.20
CA CYS A 86 0.15 7.54 2.17
C CYS A 86 -0.76 7.21 3.36
N GLY A 87 -1.34 6.03 3.35
CA GLY A 87 -1.93 5.47 4.55
C GLY A 87 -1.89 3.95 4.57
N GLY A 88 -2.39 3.40 5.67
CA GLY A 88 -2.60 1.97 5.80
C GLY A 88 -3.86 1.67 6.59
N PHE A 89 -4.47 0.54 6.27
CA PHE A 89 -5.61 -0.01 7.00
C PHE A 89 -5.49 -1.53 7.07
N VAL A 90 -6.40 -2.16 7.81
CA VAL A 90 -6.51 -3.61 7.86
C VAL A 90 -7.97 -4.02 7.67
N SER A 91 -8.21 -5.03 6.83
CA SER A 91 -9.45 -5.81 6.83
C SER A 91 -9.18 -7.19 7.44
N ARG A 92 -10.22 -7.81 8.00
CA ARG A 92 -10.16 -9.19 8.48
C ARG A 92 -11.31 -9.96 7.85
N PHE A 93 -10.97 -10.92 7.01
CA PHE A 93 -11.92 -11.77 6.29
C PHE A 93 -11.41 -13.20 6.22
N ASP A 94 -12.33 -14.17 6.24
CA ASP A 94 -12.07 -15.62 6.24
C ASP A 94 -10.91 -16.11 7.13
N GLY A 95 -10.72 -15.47 8.29
CA GLY A 95 -9.65 -15.85 9.22
C GLY A 95 -8.24 -15.39 8.84
N ALA A 96 -8.09 -14.51 7.85
CA ALA A 96 -6.86 -13.80 7.51
C ALA A 96 -6.96 -12.29 7.82
N ASP A 97 -5.82 -11.67 8.11
CA ASP A 97 -5.67 -10.21 8.15
C ASP A 97 -5.09 -9.73 6.82
N HIS A 98 -5.75 -8.79 6.14
CA HIS A 98 -5.24 -8.13 4.95
C HIS A 98 -4.75 -6.74 5.35
N LEU A 99 -3.42 -6.60 5.44
CA LEU A 99 -2.77 -5.36 5.82
C LEU A 99 -2.35 -4.58 4.58
N GLU A 100 -2.78 -3.33 4.49
CA GLU A 100 -2.55 -2.51 3.30
C GLU A 100 -1.68 -1.28 3.57
N LEU A 101 -0.83 -0.95 2.60
CA LEU A 101 -0.20 0.35 2.42
C LEU A 101 -0.65 0.93 1.09
N TYR A 102 -1.28 2.09 1.10
CA TYR A 102 -1.82 2.72 -0.09
C TYR A 102 -1.26 4.12 -0.35
N LEU A 103 -1.11 4.43 -1.64
CA LEU A 103 -0.68 5.70 -2.21
C LEU A 103 -1.84 6.28 -3.02
N PRO A 104 -2.44 7.40 -2.61
CA PRO A 104 -3.55 7.98 -3.35
C PRO A 104 -3.14 8.49 -4.73
N LEU A 105 -3.95 8.22 -5.75
CA LEU A 105 -3.65 8.66 -7.12
C LEU A 105 -3.69 10.18 -7.26
N GLY A 106 -4.51 10.89 -6.49
CA GLY A 106 -4.53 12.36 -6.47
C GLY A 106 -3.19 12.97 -6.08
N ALA A 107 -2.50 12.37 -5.10
CA ALA A 107 -1.14 12.75 -4.71
C ALA A 107 -0.11 12.33 -5.78
N LEU A 108 -0.21 11.11 -6.31
CA LEU A 108 0.71 10.60 -7.33
C LEU A 108 0.62 11.40 -8.65
N ALA A 109 -0.58 11.79 -9.08
CA ALA A 109 -0.81 12.55 -10.31
C ALA A 109 -0.21 13.97 -10.28
N ARG A 110 0.07 14.49 -9.08
CA ARG A 110 0.77 15.78 -8.89
C ARG A 110 2.29 15.65 -9.03
N VAL A 111 2.82 14.46 -8.76
CA VAL A 111 4.22 14.11 -9.00
C VAL A 111 4.43 13.77 -10.48
N ASP A 112 3.55 12.93 -11.03
CA ASP A 112 3.60 12.49 -12.42
C ASP A 112 2.23 12.57 -13.08
N ARG A 113 2.08 13.52 -14.02
CA ARG A 113 0.82 13.77 -14.74
C ARG A 113 0.33 12.59 -15.58
N ARG A 114 1.18 11.59 -15.85
CA ARG A 114 0.79 10.36 -16.55
C ARG A 114 -0.18 9.51 -15.73
N ILE A 115 -0.21 9.68 -14.40
CA ILE A 115 -1.00 8.86 -13.48
C ILE A 115 -2.48 9.26 -13.44
N GLY A 116 -2.81 10.53 -13.70
CA GLY A 116 -4.13 11.09 -13.38
C GLY A 116 -5.34 10.47 -14.10
N GLY A 117 -5.14 9.63 -15.12
CA GLY A 117 -6.20 8.89 -15.80
C GLY A 117 -6.18 7.37 -15.55
N PHE A 118 -5.23 6.86 -14.77
CA PHE A 118 -5.10 5.43 -14.51
C PHE A 118 -6.22 4.90 -13.59
N PRO A 119 -6.74 3.68 -13.80
CA PRO A 119 -6.50 2.74 -14.91
C PRO A 119 -7.47 2.90 -16.10
N PHE A 120 -8.11 4.06 -16.25
CA PHE A 120 -9.26 4.25 -17.14
C PHE A 120 -8.96 4.92 -18.48
N ASP A 121 -7.78 5.52 -18.65
CA ASP A 121 -7.39 6.19 -19.89
C ASP A 121 -6.58 5.28 -20.84
N GLU A 122 -6.39 5.73 -22.08
CA GLU A 122 -5.67 4.98 -23.13
C GLU A 122 -4.20 4.68 -22.78
N ARG A 123 -3.62 5.39 -21.80
CA ARG A 123 -2.23 5.22 -21.35
C ARG A 123 -2.10 4.21 -20.21
N SER A 124 -3.21 3.62 -19.78
CA SER A 124 -3.25 2.69 -18.65
C SER A 124 -2.64 1.32 -18.97
N GLY A 125 -2.53 0.96 -20.27
CA GLY A 125 -1.90 -0.27 -20.75
C GLY A 125 -0.38 -0.30 -20.53
N ALA A 126 0.39 -0.79 -21.52
CA ALA A 126 1.85 -0.94 -21.38
C ALA A 126 2.58 0.37 -21.01
N GLU A 127 2.07 1.55 -21.40
CA GLU A 127 2.66 2.85 -21.07
C GLU A 127 2.65 3.15 -19.56
N SER A 128 1.71 2.59 -18.79
CA SER A 128 1.67 2.78 -17.34
C SER A 128 2.91 2.20 -16.65
N LEU A 129 3.59 1.22 -17.25
CA LEU A 129 4.82 0.62 -16.72
C LEU A 129 5.93 1.64 -16.47
N ASP A 130 5.97 2.73 -17.23
CA ASP A 130 7.00 3.76 -17.08
C ASP A 130 6.96 4.44 -15.70
N TRP A 131 5.78 4.57 -15.09
CA TRP A 131 5.62 5.16 -13.77
C TRP A 131 5.35 4.10 -12.69
N ARG A 132 4.58 3.04 -13.00
CA ARG A 132 4.18 2.05 -11.99
C ARG A 132 5.29 1.06 -11.68
N ALA A 133 6.08 0.62 -12.65
CA ALA A 133 7.09 -0.41 -12.40
C ALA A 133 8.15 -0.03 -11.34
N PRO A 134 8.62 1.25 -11.27
CA PRO A 134 9.41 1.72 -10.13
C PRO A 134 8.70 1.60 -8.78
N ILE A 135 7.40 1.95 -8.71
CA ILE A 135 6.58 1.84 -7.51
C ILE A 135 6.34 0.37 -7.14
N ASP A 136 6.03 -0.49 -8.12
CA ASP A 136 5.84 -1.94 -7.94
C ASP A 136 7.06 -2.58 -7.31
N ARG A 137 8.26 -2.29 -7.86
CA ARG A 137 9.52 -2.82 -7.31
C ARG A 137 9.78 -2.33 -5.89
N TRP A 138 9.42 -1.10 -5.58
CA TRP A 138 9.57 -0.54 -4.24
C TRP A 138 8.61 -1.20 -3.25
N LEU A 139 7.32 -1.32 -3.60
CA LEU A 139 6.34 -2.01 -2.77
C LEU A 139 6.66 -3.50 -2.59
N ALA A 140 7.15 -4.18 -3.63
CA ALA A 140 7.64 -5.55 -3.53
C ALA A 140 8.85 -5.67 -2.58
N ALA A 141 9.78 -4.70 -2.61
CA ALA A 141 10.91 -4.66 -1.69
C ALA A 141 10.46 -4.41 -0.23
N VAL A 142 9.48 -3.54 -0.02
CA VAL A 142 8.83 -3.34 1.29
C VAL A 142 8.23 -4.65 1.79
N ALA A 143 7.44 -5.32 0.96
CA ALA A 143 6.83 -6.61 1.30
C ALA A 143 7.87 -7.69 1.64
N ALA A 144 8.99 -7.74 0.92
CA ALA A 144 10.08 -8.68 1.21
C ALA A 144 10.71 -8.44 2.60
N VAL A 145 10.87 -7.17 3.02
CA VAL A 145 11.33 -6.84 4.37
C VAL A 145 10.31 -7.24 5.43
N VAL A 146 9.02 -7.01 5.19
CA VAL A 146 7.95 -7.46 6.09
C VAL A 146 7.95 -8.99 6.20
N HIS A 147 8.08 -9.69 5.07
CA HIS A 147 8.10 -11.15 5.01
C HIS A 147 9.23 -11.78 5.83
N ALA A 148 10.39 -11.11 5.88
CA ALA A 148 11.52 -11.56 6.67
C ALA A 148 11.25 -11.54 8.19
N GLU A 149 10.28 -10.76 8.65
CA GLU A 149 9.91 -10.65 10.07
C GLU A 149 8.62 -11.38 10.41
N VAL A 150 7.69 -11.42 9.46
CA VAL A 150 6.35 -11.99 9.61
C VAL A 150 6.02 -12.79 8.36
N PRO A 151 5.68 -14.09 8.47
CA PRO A 151 5.24 -14.88 7.33
C PRO A 151 4.01 -14.25 6.67
N ILE A 152 4.08 -14.09 5.35
CA ILE A 152 3.01 -13.57 4.50
C ILE A 152 2.54 -14.74 3.63
N ARG A 153 1.23 -14.94 3.48
CA ARG A 153 0.68 -15.97 2.57
C ARG A 153 0.91 -15.58 1.11
N HIS A 154 0.56 -14.35 0.77
CA HIS A 154 0.85 -13.69 -0.49
C HIS A 154 0.70 -12.17 -0.31
N GLY A 155 1.21 -11.40 -1.27
CA GLY A 155 0.91 -9.98 -1.38
C GLY A 155 0.52 -9.62 -2.80
N LEU A 156 -0.15 -8.48 -2.94
CA LEU A 156 -0.58 -7.93 -4.23
C LEU A 156 -0.15 -6.47 -4.31
N VAL A 157 0.23 -6.02 -5.51
CA VAL A 157 0.55 -4.61 -5.78
C VAL A 157 -0.20 -4.14 -7.02
N GLY A 158 -0.91 -3.02 -6.96
CA GLY A 158 -1.84 -2.62 -8.02
C GLY A 158 -2.80 -1.51 -7.60
N PHE A 159 -3.78 -1.21 -8.44
CA PHE A 159 -4.82 -0.22 -8.17
C PHE A 159 -6.06 -0.86 -7.55
N GLU A 160 -6.52 -0.31 -6.43
CA GLU A 160 -7.70 -0.75 -5.67
C GLU A 160 -7.83 -2.27 -5.65
N ILE A 161 -6.88 -2.89 -4.95
CA ILE A 161 -6.76 -4.34 -4.99
C ILE A 161 -7.78 -4.95 -4.03
N ASP A 162 -8.83 -5.54 -4.60
CA ASP A 162 -9.71 -6.41 -3.85
C ASP A 162 -9.04 -7.75 -3.54
N GLU A 163 -9.47 -8.39 -2.46
CA GLU A 163 -9.04 -9.72 -2.03
C GLU A 163 -9.17 -10.73 -3.18
N VAL A 164 -8.06 -11.40 -3.55
CA VAL A 164 -8.07 -12.50 -4.53
C VAL A 164 -7.89 -13.81 -3.77
N ASP A 165 -8.99 -14.46 -3.42
CA ASP A 165 -8.95 -15.81 -2.85
C ASP A 165 -8.28 -16.78 -3.82
N ASP A 166 -7.29 -17.53 -3.30
CA ASP A 166 -6.54 -18.58 -3.98
C ASP A 166 -5.87 -18.21 -5.34
N LEU A 167 -5.53 -16.92 -5.53
CA LEU A 167 -4.78 -16.38 -6.68
C LEU A 167 -5.32 -16.88 -8.04
N GLY A 168 -6.65 -16.90 -8.20
CA GLY A 168 -7.34 -17.26 -9.44
C GLY A 168 -7.02 -16.35 -10.63
N GLU A 169 -7.98 -15.57 -11.10
CA GLU A 169 -7.70 -14.55 -12.12
C GLU A 169 -7.15 -13.29 -11.45
N VAL A 170 -5.88 -12.99 -11.72
CA VAL A 170 -5.22 -11.78 -11.21
C VAL A 170 -5.76 -10.57 -11.99
N PRO A 171 -6.28 -9.53 -11.31
CA PRO A 171 -6.78 -8.34 -12.01
C PRO A 171 -5.71 -7.71 -12.91
N PRO A 172 -6.12 -7.02 -14.00
CA PRO A 172 -5.19 -6.24 -14.80
C PRO A 172 -4.38 -5.28 -13.93
N TYR A 173 -3.11 -5.11 -14.28
CA TYR A 173 -2.17 -4.22 -13.57
C TYR A 173 -1.84 -4.64 -12.12
N THR A 174 -2.24 -5.83 -11.68
CA THR A 174 -1.86 -6.38 -10.37
C THR A 174 -0.64 -7.28 -10.46
N ALA A 175 0.41 -6.93 -9.74
CA ALA A 175 1.57 -7.76 -9.50
C ALA A 175 1.32 -8.66 -8.29
N VAL A 176 1.85 -9.88 -8.33
CA VAL A 176 1.65 -10.88 -7.29
C VAL A 176 2.97 -11.17 -6.60
N LEU A 177 2.95 -11.22 -5.27
CA LEU A 177 4.07 -11.54 -4.40
C LEU A 177 3.78 -12.86 -3.70
N VAL A 178 4.60 -13.89 -3.93
CA VAL A 178 4.40 -15.20 -3.30
C VAL A 178 5.65 -15.67 -2.57
N PRO A 179 5.51 -16.33 -1.40
CA PRO A 179 6.64 -16.93 -0.72
C PRO A 179 7.37 -17.94 -1.60
N SER A 180 8.70 -17.94 -1.53
CA SER A 180 9.58 -18.87 -2.21
C SER A 180 10.74 -19.27 -1.30
N GLY A 181 11.54 -20.24 -1.73
CA GLY A 181 12.73 -20.65 -0.97
C GLY A 181 13.78 -19.54 -0.79
N ALA A 182 13.67 -18.43 -1.55
CA ALA A 182 14.57 -17.28 -1.49
C ALA A 182 13.94 -16.05 -0.80
N GLY A 183 12.71 -16.14 -0.29
CA GLY A 183 11.98 -15.04 0.33
C GLY A 183 10.63 -14.81 -0.35
N LEU A 184 10.46 -13.68 -1.03
CA LEU A 184 9.22 -13.30 -1.69
C LEU A 184 9.47 -13.09 -3.20
N ASP A 185 8.89 -13.94 -4.04
CA ASP A 185 9.01 -13.83 -5.49
C ASP A 185 8.02 -12.79 -6.02
N HIS A 186 8.53 -11.79 -6.72
CA HIS A 186 7.74 -10.76 -7.38
C HIS A 186 7.40 -11.16 -8.81
N ARG A 187 6.10 -11.38 -9.07
CA ARG A 187 5.53 -11.65 -10.39
C ARG A 187 4.90 -10.34 -10.90
N PRO A 188 5.56 -9.61 -11.80
CA PRO A 188 5.09 -8.29 -12.22
C PRO A 188 3.77 -8.39 -12.98
N ALA A 189 2.93 -7.36 -12.85
CA ALA A 189 1.74 -7.24 -13.68
C ALA A 189 2.13 -6.97 -15.13
N TYR A 190 1.58 -7.74 -16.06
CA TYR A 190 1.63 -7.41 -17.48
C TYR A 190 0.39 -6.55 -17.81
N GLY A 191 0.60 -5.51 -18.62
CA GLY A 191 -0.47 -4.68 -19.17
C GLY A 191 -0.94 -5.21 -20.52
#